data_AF-A0A352L4E4-F1
#
_entry.id   AF-A0A352L4E4-F1
#
_cell.length_a   1.000
_cell.length_b   1.000
_cell.length_c   1.000
_cell.angle_alpha   90.00
_cell.angle_beta   90.00
_cell.angle_gamma   90.00
#
_symmetry.space_group_name_H-M   'P 1'
#
loop_
_entity.id
_entity.type
_entity.pdbx_description
1 polymer ?
#
loop_
_entity_poly.entity_id
_entity_poly.type
_entity_poly.pdbx_seq_one_letter_code
_entity_poly.pdbx_strand_id
1 'polypeptide(L)'
;MTRLRLNSSALIALGMLFACASGCSTSLFRAETWSGLMQKPDILEHGTELRVITRFTAALNENKEAEFRRTISTRFENSALRAPDSFRDLEILKLPKGELEIVESTTDDQGRCETVAREKTGTTKYQFILVKDPAKGRWVIDDVMLRQQKKGTRSTKSAVELMDLLITLREFLNTWEKGSREEVLQAVSSEMAASLDALPEPWRICLTNEILAEYSPDMARRPEIQMNDTDAVGKLPAKNGYFLVKVVREDDRWQVADIEHRNSLRNSRGDHHPGSVLRQARAVLAVSSFLKAYNQQDLDQLQLVSETRFFESSLRIGDLDTIQLPPPDHAPENVQIQSFAGKLTVILPDTEHVVRLDLQSSDTSTENTGEKQELADVEKSFMVSDVTLYDQRSQKQRSLKAAFTAPARAMLFISALHDHDLPILRQISSTQLNEGIWSRIDQNWLSEFPL
;
A
#
# COMPACT_ATOMS: atom_id res chain seq x y z
N MET A 1 29.70 -26.05 -20.32
CA MET A 1 30.44 -24.78 -20.24
C MET A 1 29.84 -23.80 -21.25
N THR A 2 29.35 -22.66 -20.76
CA THR A 2 29.36 -21.31 -21.39
C THR A 2 29.12 -21.19 -22.92
N ARG A 3 27.99 -20.68 -23.40
CA ARG A 3 27.45 -19.28 -23.41
C ARG A 3 27.97 -18.38 -24.57
N LEU A 4 26.99 -17.64 -25.10
CA LEU A 4 27.00 -16.29 -25.72
C LEU A 4 27.32 -16.20 -27.24
N ARG A 5 26.31 -15.85 -28.08
CA ARG A 5 25.75 -14.51 -28.46
C ARG A 5 26.74 -13.72 -29.35
N LEU A 6 26.35 -13.07 -30.46
CA LEU A 6 25.28 -12.08 -30.63
C LEU A 6 24.85 -11.94 -32.11
N ASN A 7 23.54 -11.74 -32.28
CA ASN A 7 22.78 -10.75 -33.09
C ASN A 7 23.23 -10.34 -34.51
N SER A 8 22.33 -9.95 -35.41
CA SER A 8 20.89 -10.13 -35.73
C SER A 8 20.62 -9.02 -36.73
N SER A 9 20.06 -9.37 -37.88
CA SER A 9 19.61 -8.42 -38.89
C SER A 9 18.09 -8.40 -38.94
N ALA A 10 17.58 -7.23 -39.34
CA ALA A 10 16.53 -7.07 -40.34
C ALA A 10 15.08 -6.78 -39.92
N LEU A 11 14.60 -5.74 -40.61
CA LEU A 11 13.34 -5.65 -41.37
C LEU A 11 12.14 -4.93 -40.76
N ILE A 12 11.78 -3.90 -41.53
CA ILE A 12 10.61 -3.04 -41.53
C ILE A 12 9.41 -3.81 -42.08
N ALA A 13 8.25 -3.71 -41.44
CA ALA A 13 6.95 -3.77 -42.12
C ALA A 13 5.86 -3.07 -41.30
N LEU A 14 5.11 -2.23 -42.01
CA LEU A 14 3.97 -1.40 -41.61
C LEU A 14 2.75 -2.25 -41.20
N GLY A 15 1.99 -1.81 -40.18
CA GLY A 15 0.67 -2.37 -39.85
C GLY A 15 -0.06 -1.49 -38.82
N MET A 16 -1.22 -0.98 -39.22
CA MET A 16 -2.01 0.08 -38.58
C MET A 16 -2.34 -0.14 -37.09
N LEU A 17 -2.09 0.89 -36.27
CA LEU A 17 -2.67 1.05 -34.94
C LEU A 17 -3.69 2.19 -34.99
N PHE A 18 -4.97 1.85 -34.86
CA PHE A 18 -5.99 2.78 -34.39
C PHE A 18 -5.72 3.01 -32.89
N ALA A 19 -5.16 4.18 -32.56
CA ALA A 19 -5.09 4.68 -31.20
C ALA A 19 -6.05 5.87 -31.08
N CYS A 20 -7.17 5.66 -30.40
CA CYS A 20 -7.96 6.77 -29.87
C CYS A 20 -7.10 7.45 -28.79
N ALA A 21 -6.55 8.62 -29.11
CA ALA A 21 -5.83 9.46 -28.16
C ALA A 21 -6.85 10.18 -27.25
N SER A 22 -6.99 9.70 -26.03
CA SER A 22 -7.68 10.42 -24.95
C SER A 22 -6.71 11.42 -24.31
N GLY A 23 -6.90 12.70 -24.65
CA GLY A 23 -6.84 13.83 -23.71
C GLY A 23 -5.53 14.14 -22.96
N CYS A 24 -4.43 14.44 -23.64
CA CYS A 24 -3.38 15.28 -23.05
C CYS A 24 -3.85 16.74 -23.07
N SER A 25 -4.17 17.33 -21.91
CA SER A 25 -4.37 18.78 -21.80
C SER A 25 -3.01 19.48 -21.82
N THR A 26 -2.66 20.08 -22.94
CA THR A 26 -1.46 20.90 -23.08
C THR A 26 -1.63 22.22 -22.32
N SER A 27 -1.15 22.27 -21.08
CA SER A 27 -1.11 23.53 -20.30
C SER A 27 -0.35 24.63 -21.07
N LEU A 28 -0.90 25.85 -21.08
CA LEU A 28 -0.24 27.07 -21.59
C LEU A 28 1.09 27.41 -20.90
N PHE A 29 1.43 26.71 -19.83
CA PHE A 29 2.67 26.90 -19.08
C PHE A 29 3.81 25.99 -19.56
N ARG A 30 4.18 26.04 -20.84
CA ARG A 30 5.43 25.41 -21.33
C ARG A 30 6.66 26.25 -20.96
N ALA A 31 7.77 25.55 -20.68
CA ALA A 31 9.06 26.13 -20.30
C ALA A 31 9.85 26.76 -21.47
N GLU A 32 9.40 26.60 -22.73
CA GLU A 32 10.17 27.03 -23.91
C GLU A 32 9.50 28.10 -24.79
N THR A 33 8.34 28.65 -24.41
CA THR A 33 7.66 29.73 -25.17
C THR A 33 7.90 31.13 -24.58
N TRP A 34 9.05 31.36 -23.93
CA TRP A 34 9.37 32.63 -23.28
C TRP A 34 10.52 33.40 -23.94
N SER A 35 10.66 33.27 -25.28
CA SER A 35 11.49 34.19 -26.07
C SER A 35 10.81 34.54 -27.38
N GLY A 36 10.11 35.66 -27.37
CA GLY A 36 9.71 36.38 -28.59
C GLY A 36 8.27 36.16 -29.02
N LEU A 37 7.36 36.99 -28.51
CA LEU A 37 6.53 37.84 -29.38
C LEU A 37 5.86 38.92 -28.51
N MET A 38 6.32 40.17 -28.68
CA MET A 38 5.52 41.34 -28.35
C MET A 38 4.39 41.42 -29.38
N GLN A 39 3.25 40.79 -29.10
CA GLN A 39 1.98 41.14 -29.74
C GLN A 39 1.08 41.79 -28.70
N LYS A 40 0.55 42.96 -29.06
CA LYS A 40 -0.41 43.75 -28.28
C LYS A 40 -1.60 42.88 -27.84
N PRO A 41 -2.16 43.11 -26.64
CA PRO A 41 -3.41 42.48 -26.28
C PRO A 41 -4.56 43.07 -27.10
N ASP A 42 -5.35 42.22 -27.74
CA ASP A 42 -6.70 42.59 -28.18
C ASP A 42 -7.57 42.73 -26.91
N ILE A 43 -7.78 43.97 -26.48
CA ILE A 43 -8.43 44.34 -25.21
C ILE A 43 -9.97 44.13 -25.23
N LEU A 44 -10.55 43.41 -26.20
CA LEU A 44 -12.01 43.38 -26.39
C LEU A 44 -12.71 42.01 -26.26
N GLU A 45 -12.00 40.89 -26.04
CA GLU A 45 -12.66 39.56 -25.94
C GLU A 45 -12.83 39.00 -24.51
N HIS A 46 -12.27 39.64 -23.47
CA HIS A 46 -12.21 39.06 -22.11
C HIS A 46 -13.47 39.25 -21.23
N GLY A 47 -14.56 39.79 -21.76
CA GLY A 47 -15.72 40.20 -20.96
C GLY A 47 -16.47 39.03 -20.32
N THR A 48 -16.52 37.87 -20.99
CA THR A 48 -17.23 36.69 -20.48
C THR A 48 -16.42 35.97 -19.42
N GLU A 49 -15.14 35.75 -19.69
CA GLU A 49 -14.16 35.10 -18.83
C GLU A 49 -14.02 35.87 -17.53
N LEU A 50 -13.83 37.19 -17.60
CA LEU A 50 -13.69 38.04 -16.41
C LEU A 50 -14.95 37.96 -15.56
N ARG A 51 -16.13 38.06 -16.18
CA ARG A 51 -17.41 37.97 -15.48
C ARG A 51 -17.61 36.62 -14.78
N VAL A 52 -17.24 35.52 -15.43
CA VAL A 52 -17.39 34.16 -14.86
C VAL A 52 -16.40 33.98 -13.69
N ILE A 53 -15.13 34.34 -13.89
CA ILE A 53 -14.09 34.26 -12.86
C ILE A 53 -14.42 35.16 -11.66
N THR A 54 -14.84 36.41 -11.88
CA THR A 54 -15.22 37.32 -10.78
C THR A 54 -16.38 36.80 -9.97
N ARG A 55 -17.41 36.21 -10.61
CA ARG A 55 -18.53 35.59 -9.88
C ARG A 55 -18.08 34.38 -9.08
N PHE A 56 -17.19 33.56 -9.63
CA PHE A 56 -16.60 32.42 -8.93
C PHE A 56 -15.80 32.85 -7.70
N THR A 57 -14.89 33.81 -7.83
CA THR A 57 -14.07 34.27 -6.69
C THR A 57 -14.89 35.03 -5.65
N ALA A 58 -15.88 35.82 -6.05
CA ALA A 58 -16.80 36.50 -5.13
C ALA A 58 -17.61 35.50 -4.31
N ALA A 59 -18.18 34.46 -4.94
CA ALA A 59 -18.95 33.44 -4.23
C ALA A 59 -18.08 32.65 -3.22
N LEU A 60 -16.81 32.38 -3.55
CA LEU A 60 -15.85 31.79 -2.61
C LEU A 60 -15.49 32.73 -1.46
N ASN A 61 -15.28 34.01 -1.75
CA ASN A 61 -14.90 35.01 -0.75
C ASN A 61 -16.05 35.29 0.24
N GLU A 62 -17.27 35.36 -0.26
CA GLU A 62 -18.49 35.61 0.53
C GLU A 62 -19.04 34.33 1.20
N ASN A 63 -18.39 33.18 1.01
CA ASN A 63 -18.78 31.88 1.56
C ASN A 63 -20.22 31.47 1.18
N LYS A 64 -20.63 31.73 -0.07
CA LYS A 64 -21.98 31.47 -0.57
C LYS A 64 -22.06 30.23 -1.46
N GLU A 65 -22.27 29.07 -0.85
CA GLU A 65 -22.29 27.78 -1.56
C GLU A 65 -23.28 27.73 -2.74
N ALA A 66 -24.52 28.19 -2.54
CA ALA A 66 -25.54 28.15 -3.58
C ALA A 66 -25.20 29.03 -4.80
N GLU A 67 -24.50 30.15 -4.58
CA GLU A 67 -24.00 30.99 -5.67
C GLU A 67 -22.78 30.36 -6.33
N PHE A 68 -21.89 29.75 -5.55
CA PHE A 68 -20.71 29.03 -6.06
C PHE A 68 -21.09 27.85 -6.97
N ARG A 69 -22.06 27.02 -6.57
CA ARG A 69 -22.57 25.91 -7.41
C ARG A 69 -23.11 26.38 -8.77
N ARG A 70 -23.54 27.64 -8.89
CA ARG A 70 -24.01 28.22 -10.16
C ARG A 70 -22.88 28.67 -11.08
N THR A 71 -21.69 28.92 -10.55
CA THR A 71 -20.52 29.42 -11.31
C THR A 71 -19.60 28.30 -11.79
N ILE A 72 -19.80 27.07 -11.33
CA ILE A 72 -19.03 25.88 -11.71
C ILE A 72 -19.80 24.93 -12.63
N SER A 73 -19.07 24.08 -13.36
CA SER A 73 -19.64 23.04 -14.21
C SER A 73 -20.31 21.91 -13.42
N THR A 74 -21.12 21.13 -14.10
CA THR A 74 -21.75 19.92 -13.57
C THR A 74 -20.70 18.86 -13.24
N ARG A 75 -19.61 18.78 -14.01
CA ARG A 75 -18.44 17.93 -13.70
C ARG A 75 -17.81 18.35 -12.38
N PHE A 76 -17.46 19.64 -12.24
CA PHE A 76 -16.88 20.17 -11.00
C PHE A 76 -17.80 19.84 -9.81
N GLU A 77 -19.10 20.10 -9.96
CA GLU A 77 -20.07 19.87 -8.90
C GLU A 77 -20.16 18.39 -8.47
N ASN A 78 -20.23 17.46 -9.42
CA ASN A 78 -20.34 16.03 -9.14
C ASN A 78 -19.04 15.40 -8.63
N SER A 79 -17.88 15.95 -8.97
CA SER A 79 -16.60 15.43 -8.50
C SER A 79 -16.17 16.10 -7.20
N ALA A 80 -16.07 17.42 -7.19
CA ALA A 80 -15.46 18.20 -6.11
C ALA A 80 -16.44 18.70 -5.04
N LEU A 81 -17.75 18.67 -5.29
CA LEU A 81 -18.78 19.14 -4.35
C LEU A 81 -19.88 18.10 -4.05
N ARG A 82 -19.61 16.81 -4.26
CA ARG A 82 -20.60 15.74 -4.03
C ARG A 82 -20.94 15.50 -2.57
N ALA A 83 -20.02 15.80 -1.65
CA ALA A 83 -20.26 15.60 -0.22
C ALA A 83 -20.79 16.90 0.43
N PRO A 84 -21.63 16.80 1.48
CA PRO A 84 -22.23 17.97 2.14
C PRO A 84 -21.21 18.99 2.66
N ASP A 85 -20.06 18.53 3.16
CA ASP A 85 -19.02 19.39 3.71
C ASP A 85 -17.98 19.85 2.66
N SER A 86 -18.07 19.38 1.40
CA SER A 86 -17.07 19.64 0.36
C SER A 86 -16.82 21.11 0.09
N PHE A 87 -17.84 21.97 0.23
CA PHE A 87 -17.67 23.40 0.02
C PHE A 87 -16.72 24.03 1.05
N ARG A 88 -16.76 23.58 2.30
CA ARG A 88 -15.84 24.02 3.37
C ARG A 88 -14.43 23.50 3.11
N ASP A 89 -14.32 22.28 2.57
CA ASP A 89 -13.04 21.65 2.27
C ASP A 89 -12.25 22.37 1.14
N LEU A 90 -12.91 23.19 0.32
CA LEU A 90 -12.24 24.04 -0.69
C LEU A 90 -11.21 24.99 -0.07
N GLU A 91 -11.31 25.31 1.21
CA GLU A 91 -10.29 26.10 1.93
C GLU A 91 -8.90 25.45 1.89
N ILE A 92 -8.83 24.11 1.79
CA ILE A 92 -7.58 23.35 1.69
C ILE A 92 -6.81 23.72 0.42
N LEU A 93 -7.52 24.01 -0.68
CA LEU A 93 -6.95 24.27 -2.00
C LEU A 93 -6.34 25.67 -2.14
N LYS A 94 -6.63 26.59 -1.20
CA LYS A 94 -6.21 28.00 -1.27
C LYS A 94 -6.55 28.65 -2.62
N LEU A 95 -7.77 28.42 -3.10
CA LEU A 95 -8.32 29.04 -4.31
C LEU A 95 -8.31 30.58 -4.19
N PRO A 96 -8.21 31.31 -5.32
CA PRO A 96 -8.20 32.77 -5.29
C PRO A 96 -9.54 33.33 -4.78
N LYS A 97 -9.46 34.25 -3.82
CA LYS A 97 -10.63 34.96 -3.25
C LYS A 97 -10.66 36.46 -3.61
N GLY A 98 -9.57 36.98 -4.18
CA GLY A 98 -9.43 38.40 -4.51
C GLY A 98 -9.87 38.77 -5.93
N GLU A 99 -9.71 40.05 -6.26
CA GLU A 99 -9.88 40.55 -7.62
C GLU A 99 -8.73 40.09 -8.53
N LEU A 100 -9.11 39.54 -9.68
CA LEU A 100 -8.19 39.03 -10.68
C LEU A 100 -8.27 39.85 -11.98
N GLU A 101 -7.15 39.95 -12.67
CA GLU A 101 -7.04 40.48 -14.03
C GLU A 101 -6.66 39.36 -14.99
N ILE A 102 -7.30 39.34 -16.17
CA ILE A 102 -6.98 38.36 -17.20
C ILE A 102 -5.67 38.77 -17.88
N VAL A 103 -4.75 37.81 -17.96
CA VAL A 103 -3.45 37.98 -18.61
C VAL A 103 -3.47 37.40 -20.01
N GLU A 104 -4.10 36.24 -20.16
CA GLU A 104 -4.12 35.48 -21.41
C GLU A 104 -5.37 34.58 -21.41
N SER A 105 -5.95 34.37 -22.60
CA SER A 105 -7.02 33.42 -22.79
C SER A 105 -6.89 32.77 -24.16
N THR A 106 -7.06 31.45 -24.21
CA THR A 106 -7.05 30.67 -25.45
C THR A 106 -8.25 29.73 -25.44
N THR A 107 -8.89 29.57 -26.59
CA THR A 107 -10.00 28.62 -26.75
C THR A 107 -9.52 27.47 -27.63
N ASP A 108 -9.75 26.24 -27.20
CA ASP A 108 -9.44 25.05 -28.00
C ASP A 108 -10.55 24.70 -28.99
N ASP A 109 -10.27 23.75 -29.89
CA ASP A 109 -11.19 23.30 -30.95
C ASP A 109 -12.50 22.69 -30.41
N GLN A 110 -12.53 22.34 -29.12
CA GLN A 110 -13.71 21.79 -28.44
C GLN A 110 -14.56 22.88 -27.77
N GLY A 111 -14.17 24.16 -27.93
CA GLY A 111 -14.87 25.30 -27.33
C GLY A 111 -14.60 25.44 -25.83
N ARG A 112 -13.53 24.82 -25.31
CA ARG A 112 -13.08 25.00 -23.93
C ARG A 112 -12.07 26.14 -23.89
N CYS A 113 -12.29 27.07 -22.96
CA CYS A 113 -11.52 28.30 -22.84
C CYS A 113 -10.54 28.18 -21.66
N GLU A 114 -9.25 28.13 -21.94
CA GLU A 114 -8.17 28.17 -20.96
C GLU A 114 -7.77 29.62 -20.71
N THR A 115 -8.04 30.13 -19.51
CA THR A 115 -7.80 31.53 -19.13
C THR A 115 -6.81 31.63 -17.98
N VAL A 116 -5.73 32.40 -18.18
CA VAL A 116 -4.76 32.73 -17.13
C VAL A 116 -5.12 34.08 -16.54
N ALA A 117 -5.37 34.11 -15.22
CA ALA A 117 -5.62 35.33 -14.48
C ALA A 117 -4.60 35.53 -13.36
N ARG A 118 -4.34 36.79 -12.99
CA ARG A 118 -3.38 37.19 -11.96
C ARG A 118 -4.08 38.07 -10.93
N GLU A 119 -3.69 37.94 -9.66
CA GLU A 119 -4.12 38.90 -8.63
C GLU A 119 -3.63 40.31 -8.94
N LYS A 120 -4.49 41.32 -8.74
CA LYS A 120 -4.14 42.73 -8.93
C LYS A 120 -2.94 43.17 -8.08
N THR A 121 -2.91 42.68 -6.84
CA THR A 121 -1.86 42.95 -5.86
C THR A 121 -1.06 41.68 -5.58
N GLY A 122 -0.37 41.15 -6.60
CA GLY A 122 0.41 39.93 -6.45
C GLY A 122 1.10 39.45 -7.72
N THR A 123 1.94 38.44 -7.59
CA THR A 123 2.59 37.75 -8.71
C THR A 123 1.98 36.37 -9.00
N THR A 124 1.06 35.92 -8.14
CA THR A 124 0.39 34.63 -8.27
C THR A 124 -0.52 34.62 -9.49
N LYS A 125 -0.32 33.63 -10.36
CA LYS A 125 -1.16 33.37 -11.54
C LYS A 125 -1.95 32.10 -11.31
N TYR A 126 -3.21 32.13 -11.69
CA TYR A 126 -4.15 31.01 -11.68
C TYR A 126 -4.57 30.72 -13.12
N GLN A 127 -4.62 29.45 -13.49
CA GLN A 127 -5.18 29.04 -14.77
C GLN A 127 -6.56 28.43 -14.51
N PHE A 128 -7.57 28.97 -15.18
CA PHE A 128 -8.95 28.53 -15.14
C PHE A 128 -9.30 27.84 -16.44
N ILE A 129 -10.07 26.77 -16.34
CA ILE A 129 -10.68 26.10 -17.49
C ILE A 129 -12.16 26.47 -17.47
N LEU A 130 -12.63 27.11 -18.54
CA LEU A 130 -14.01 27.53 -18.71
C LEU A 130 -14.68 26.70 -19.80
N VAL A 131 -15.94 26.31 -19.57
CA VAL A 131 -16.75 25.58 -20.54
C VAL A 131 -18.16 26.14 -20.59
N LYS A 132 -18.82 25.99 -21.74
CA LYS A 132 -20.26 26.18 -21.84
C LYS A 132 -20.96 24.91 -21.38
N ASP A 133 -21.37 24.89 -20.11
CA ASP A 133 -21.98 23.69 -19.52
C ASP A 133 -23.32 23.38 -20.19
N PRO A 134 -23.53 22.15 -20.69
CA PRO A 134 -24.72 21.79 -21.45
C PRO A 134 -25.98 21.71 -20.58
N ALA A 135 -25.85 21.31 -19.31
CA ALA A 135 -26.98 21.18 -18.40
C ALA A 135 -27.43 22.55 -17.85
N LYS A 136 -26.48 23.46 -17.63
CA LYS A 136 -26.70 24.82 -17.08
C LYS A 136 -26.90 25.87 -18.18
N GLY A 137 -26.56 25.56 -19.43
CA GLY A 137 -26.74 26.42 -20.61
C GLY A 137 -25.90 27.70 -20.61
N ARG A 138 -24.82 27.77 -19.81
CA ARG A 138 -24.02 28.99 -19.59
C ARG A 138 -22.54 28.69 -19.42
N TRP A 139 -21.71 29.71 -19.63
CA TRP A 139 -20.28 29.65 -19.32
C TRP A 139 -20.05 29.57 -17.82
N VAL A 140 -19.23 28.61 -17.41
CA VAL A 140 -18.89 28.29 -16.02
C VAL A 140 -17.44 27.83 -15.92
N ILE A 141 -16.90 27.83 -14.70
CA ILE A 141 -15.59 27.27 -14.38
C ILE A 141 -15.70 25.74 -14.33
N ASP A 142 -14.97 25.05 -15.19
CA ASP A 142 -14.82 23.59 -15.16
C ASP A 142 -13.69 23.15 -14.22
N ASP A 143 -12.61 23.91 -14.15
CA ASP A 143 -11.47 23.58 -13.30
C ASP A 143 -10.60 24.79 -12.96
N VAL A 144 -9.79 24.66 -11.91
CA VAL A 144 -8.74 25.61 -11.54
C VAL A 144 -7.43 24.84 -11.39
N MET A 145 -6.44 25.20 -12.20
CA MET A 145 -5.13 24.56 -12.21
C MET A 145 -4.21 25.25 -11.20
N LEU A 146 -3.83 24.49 -10.17
CA LEU A 146 -3.03 24.92 -9.03
C LEU A 146 -1.57 24.54 -9.22
N ARG A 147 -0.68 25.53 -9.19
CA ARG A 147 0.77 25.30 -9.24
C ARG A 147 1.30 24.95 -7.86
N GLN A 148 1.92 23.79 -7.72
CA GLN A 148 2.70 23.40 -6.56
C GLN A 148 4.18 23.36 -6.93
N GLN A 149 5.02 24.01 -6.13
CA GLN A 149 6.48 23.91 -6.27
C GLN A 149 7.04 23.27 -5.00
N LYS A 150 7.65 22.08 -5.13
CA LYS A 150 8.28 21.38 -4.01
C LYS A 150 9.66 20.88 -4.46
N LYS A 151 10.71 21.29 -3.73
CA LYS A 151 12.12 20.89 -3.97
C LYS A 151 12.60 21.08 -5.43
N GLY A 152 12.18 22.15 -6.10
CA GLY A 152 12.63 22.46 -7.47
C GLY A 152 11.74 21.90 -8.59
N THR A 153 10.93 20.89 -8.30
CA THR A 153 9.92 20.38 -9.25
C THR A 153 8.65 21.23 -9.16
N ARG A 154 8.17 21.70 -10.32
CA ARG A 154 6.88 22.37 -10.48
C ARG A 154 5.88 21.36 -11.03
N SER A 155 4.79 21.14 -10.31
CA SER A 155 3.63 20.40 -10.80
C SER A 155 2.41 21.32 -10.85
N THR A 156 1.54 21.08 -11.82
CA THR A 156 0.25 21.76 -11.93
C THR A 156 -0.82 20.69 -11.66
N LYS A 157 -1.71 20.95 -10.71
CA LYS A 157 -2.76 20.00 -10.31
C LYS A 157 -4.14 20.60 -10.53
N SER A 158 -5.07 19.79 -11.00
CA SER A 158 -6.48 20.14 -11.04
C SER A 158 -7.04 20.29 -9.62
N ALA A 159 -7.79 21.36 -9.37
CA ALA A 159 -8.52 21.54 -8.13
C ALA A 159 -9.67 20.54 -8.01
N VAL A 160 -10.31 20.20 -9.13
CA VAL A 160 -11.39 19.22 -9.17
C VAL A 160 -10.89 17.83 -8.78
N GLU A 161 -9.81 17.36 -9.41
CA GLU A 161 -9.25 16.03 -9.13
C GLU A 161 -8.69 15.94 -7.70
N LEU A 162 -8.08 17.01 -7.19
CA LEU A 162 -7.60 17.04 -5.80
C LEU A 162 -8.76 16.97 -4.80
N MET A 163 -9.86 17.65 -5.07
CA MET A 163 -11.07 17.56 -4.23
C MET A 163 -11.75 16.21 -4.32
N ASP A 164 -11.85 15.64 -5.51
CA ASP A 164 -12.38 14.29 -5.73
C ASP A 164 -11.61 13.26 -4.89
N LEU A 165 -10.28 13.30 -4.94
CA LEU A 165 -9.41 12.45 -4.12
C LEU A 165 -9.61 12.67 -2.62
N LEU A 166 -9.70 13.92 -2.16
CA LEU A 166 -9.95 14.24 -0.74
C LEU A 166 -11.26 13.65 -0.24
N ILE A 167 -12.33 13.79 -1.04
CA ILE A 167 -13.64 13.26 -0.71
C ILE A 167 -13.62 11.73 -0.71
N THR A 168 -12.97 11.12 -1.70
CA THR A 168 -12.78 9.67 -1.82
C THR A 168 -12.11 9.09 -0.58
N LEU A 169 -11.04 9.71 -0.08
CA LEU A 169 -10.35 9.25 1.15
C LEU A 169 -11.26 9.27 2.38
N ARG A 170 -12.14 10.27 2.48
CA ARG A 170 -13.08 10.39 3.61
C ARG A 170 -14.24 9.40 3.47
N GLU A 171 -14.77 9.24 2.27
CA GLU A 171 -15.79 8.22 1.95
C GLU A 171 -15.27 6.82 2.24
N PHE A 172 -14.01 6.55 1.87
CA PHE A 172 -13.31 5.31 2.19
C PHE A 172 -13.28 5.06 3.70
N LEU A 173 -12.80 5.99 4.53
CA LEU A 173 -12.71 5.78 5.97
C LEU A 173 -14.09 5.57 6.62
N ASN A 174 -15.11 6.30 6.17
CA ASN A 174 -16.48 6.10 6.66
C ASN A 174 -17.05 4.73 6.23
N THR A 175 -16.75 4.29 5.01
CA THR A 175 -17.11 2.95 4.51
C THR A 175 -16.34 1.87 5.27
N TRP A 176 -15.07 2.11 5.60
CA TRP A 176 -14.24 1.21 6.40
C TRP A 176 -14.77 1.06 7.83
N GLU A 177 -15.36 2.12 8.40
CA GLU A 177 -15.94 2.13 9.75
C GLU A 177 -17.34 1.49 9.81
N LYS A 178 -18.21 1.80 8.83
CA LYS A 178 -19.66 1.51 8.91
C LYS A 178 -20.21 0.66 7.78
N GLY A 179 -19.43 0.48 6.72
CA GLY A 179 -19.85 -0.24 5.53
C GLY A 179 -20.00 -1.73 5.78
N SER A 180 -20.86 -2.35 4.98
CA SER A 180 -20.88 -3.79 4.78
C SER A 180 -19.59 -4.29 4.13
N ARG A 181 -19.36 -5.60 4.17
CA ARG A 181 -18.21 -6.23 3.52
C ARG A 181 -18.14 -5.84 2.04
N GLU A 182 -19.25 -5.91 1.33
CA GLU A 182 -19.33 -5.64 -0.10
C GLU A 182 -19.00 -4.18 -0.42
N GLU A 183 -19.48 -3.24 0.41
CA GLU A 183 -19.16 -1.82 0.27
C GLU A 183 -17.67 -1.54 0.53
N VAL A 184 -17.07 -2.18 1.53
CA VAL A 184 -15.62 -2.07 1.81
C VAL A 184 -14.80 -2.59 0.63
N LEU A 185 -15.17 -3.73 0.06
CA LEU A 185 -14.48 -4.32 -1.10
C LEU A 185 -14.62 -3.45 -2.36
N GLN A 186 -15.72 -2.69 -2.51
CA GLN A 186 -15.91 -1.76 -3.62
C GLN A 186 -15.17 -0.42 -3.44
N ALA A 187 -14.84 -0.05 -2.20
CA ALA A 187 -14.16 1.20 -1.86
C ALA A 187 -12.63 1.14 -2.03
N VAL A 188 -12.07 -0.05 -2.24
CA VAL A 188 -10.64 -0.28 -2.43
C VAL A 188 -10.33 -0.72 -3.87
N SER A 189 -9.05 -0.73 -4.24
CA SER A 189 -8.60 -1.23 -5.54
C SER A 189 -8.93 -2.72 -5.72
N SER A 190 -9.00 -3.16 -6.96
CA SER A 190 -9.22 -4.58 -7.31
C SER A 190 -8.24 -5.54 -6.63
N GLU A 191 -6.96 -5.18 -6.54
CA GLU A 191 -5.91 -5.97 -5.88
C GLU A 191 -6.11 -6.09 -4.35
N MET A 192 -6.47 -4.98 -3.71
CA MET A 192 -6.73 -4.95 -2.27
C MET A 192 -8.04 -5.69 -1.94
N ALA A 193 -9.08 -5.50 -2.75
CA ALA A 193 -10.34 -6.22 -2.63
C ALA A 193 -10.13 -7.73 -2.71
N ALA A 194 -9.40 -8.22 -3.72
CA ALA A 194 -9.12 -9.65 -3.87
C ALA A 194 -8.38 -10.23 -2.65
N SER A 195 -7.43 -9.47 -2.09
CA SER A 195 -6.65 -9.90 -0.92
C SER A 195 -7.52 -9.96 0.35
N LEU A 196 -8.40 -8.97 0.55
CA LEU A 196 -9.31 -8.93 1.71
C LEU A 196 -10.45 -9.96 1.61
N ASP A 197 -10.95 -10.20 0.40
CA ASP A 197 -12.05 -11.13 0.16
C ASP A 197 -11.63 -12.60 0.41
N ALA A 198 -10.38 -12.92 0.10
CA ALA A 198 -9.78 -14.24 0.32
C ALA A 198 -9.52 -14.57 1.80
N LEU A 199 -9.54 -13.58 2.69
CA LEU A 199 -9.31 -13.80 4.12
C LEU A 199 -10.52 -14.45 4.81
N PRO A 200 -10.29 -15.34 5.79
CA PRO A 200 -11.33 -15.71 6.74
C PRO A 200 -11.91 -14.47 7.43
N GLU A 201 -13.21 -14.49 7.71
CA GLU A 201 -13.91 -13.33 8.27
C GLU A 201 -13.29 -12.77 9.57
N PRO A 202 -12.90 -13.61 10.56
CA PRO A 202 -12.26 -13.09 11.78
C PRO A 202 -10.98 -12.30 11.49
N TRP A 203 -10.19 -12.74 10.53
CA TRP A 203 -8.96 -12.07 10.10
C TRP A 203 -9.23 -10.74 9.41
N ARG A 204 -10.23 -10.69 8.53
CA ARG A 204 -10.65 -9.46 7.86
C ARG A 204 -11.07 -8.42 8.90
N ILE A 205 -11.90 -8.81 9.87
CA ILE A 205 -12.37 -7.93 10.97
C ILE A 205 -11.19 -7.42 11.80
N CYS A 206 -10.24 -8.31 12.13
CA CYS A 206 -9.05 -7.94 12.89
C CYS A 206 -8.23 -6.85 12.18
N LEU A 207 -7.89 -7.04 10.90
CA LEU A 207 -7.12 -6.08 10.11
C LEU A 207 -7.88 -4.76 9.89
N THR A 208 -9.20 -4.80 9.67
CA THR A 208 -9.99 -3.57 9.52
C THR A 208 -10.03 -2.78 10.82
N ASN A 209 -10.18 -3.45 11.96
CA ASN A 209 -10.27 -2.81 13.28
C ASN A 209 -8.95 -2.14 13.71
N GLU A 210 -7.80 -2.65 13.28
CA GLU A 210 -6.49 -2.04 13.59
C GLU A 210 -6.41 -0.59 13.06
N ILE A 211 -6.87 -0.36 11.83
CA ILE A 211 -6.96 0.99 11.27
C ILE A 211 -7.97 1.85 12.03
N LEU A 212 -9.14 1.29 12.36
CA LEU A 212 -10.19 2.03 13.05
C LEU A 212 -9.81 2.42 14.48
N ALA A 213 -8.97 1.63 15.16
CA ALA A 213 -8.50 1.93 16.52
C ALA A 213 -7.77 3.28 16.58
N GLU A 214 -7.06 3.64 15.52
CA GLU A 214 -6.26 4.87 15.41
C GLU A 214 -6.98 6.00 14.65
N TYR A 215 -8.16 5.72 14.08
CA TYR A 215 -8.97 6.68 13.34
C TYR A 215 -9.85 7.55 14.25
N SER A 216 -10.06 8.79 13.81
CA SER A 216 -11.06 9.70 14.38
C SER A 216 -11.66 10.57 13.26
N PRO A 217 -13.00 10.73 13.17
CA PRO A 217 -13.65 11.47 12.09
C PRO A 217 -13.16 12.90 11.89
N ASP A 218 -12.78 13.61 12.97
CA ASP A 218 -12.31 14.99 12.87
C ASP A 218 -10.85 15.11 12.40
N MET A 219 -10.08 14.02 12.46
CA MET A 219 -8.66 14.02 12.09
C MET A 219 -8.44 14.00 10.58
N ALA A 220 -9.39 13.47 9.79
CA ALA A 220 -9.28 13.36 8.34
C ALA A 220 -9.42 14.70 7.58
N ARG A 221 -9.66 15.83 8.26
CA ARG A 221 -10.01 17.12 7.63
C ARG A 221 -8.84 17.85 6.96
N ARG A 222 -7.58 17.50 7.21
CA ARG A 222 -6.41 18.18 6.64
C ARG A 222 -5.31 17.22 6.19
N PRO A 223 -5.55 16.42 5.15
CA PRO A 223 -4.54 15.50 4.67
C PRO A 223 -3.50 16.20 3.80
N GLU A 224 -2.28 15.66 3.80
CA GLU A 224 -1.25 16.06 2.85
C GLU A 224 -1.26 15.13 1.65
N ILE A 225 -1.54 15.66 0.45
CA ILE A 225 -1.65 14.85 -0.76
C ILE A 225 -0.52 15.14 -1.73
N GLN A 226 0.10 14.07 -2.22
CA GLN A 226 0.94 14.04 -3.40
C GLN A 226 0.20 13.23 -4.46
N MET A 227 0.11 13.74 -5.68
CA MET A 227 -0.77 13.18 -6.72
C MET A 227 -0.08 13.37 -8.06
N ASN A 228 -0.12 12.31 -8.87
CA ASN A 228 0.25 12.24 -10.27
C ASN A 228 -1.01 11.91 -11.09
N ASP A 229 -0.86 11.62 -12.38
CA ASP A 229 -2.01 11.38 -13.26
C ASP A 229 -2.71 10.04 -13.00
N THR A 230 -1.95 9.03 -12.56
CA THR A 230 -2.42 7.65 -12.37
C THR A 230 -2.52 7.23 -10.91
N ASP A 231 -1.81 7.91 -10.02
CA ASP A 231 -1.73 7.55 -8.60
C ASP A 231 -1.64 8.78 -7.68
N ALA A 232 -1.88 8.52 -6.40
CA ALA A 232 -1.71 9.49 -5.35
C ALA A 232 -1.29 8.83 -4.04
N VAL A 233 -0.62 9.61 -3.21
CA VAL A 233 -0.26 9.27 -1.84
C VAL A 233 -0.78 10.36 -0.91
N GLY A 234 -1.66 9.95 0.00
CA GLY A 234 -2.22 10.79 1.05
C GLY A 234 -1.58 10.50 2.40
N LYS A 235 -1.33 11.55 3.19
CA LYS A 235 -1.07 11.43 4.63
C LYS A 235 -2.25 11.96 5.40
N LEU A 236 -2.97 11.07 6.07
CA LEU A 236 -4.12 11.40 6.90
C LEU A 236 -3.67 11.44 8.37
N PRO A 237 -4.02 12.47 9.15
CA PRO A 237 -3.76 12.46 10.59
C PRO A 237 -4.45 11.27 11.29
N ALA A 238 -3.77 10.67 12.27
CA ALA A 238 -4.28 9.60 13.12
C ALA A 238 -4.08 9.97 14.60
N LYS A 239 -4.73 9.22 15.53
CA LYS A 239 -4.57 9.45 16.99
C LYS A 239 -3.09 9.44 17.38
N ASN A 240 -2.35 8.41 16.94
CA ASN A 240 -0.92 8.30 17.12
C ASN A 240 -0.19 8.30 15.77
N GLY A 241 0.20 9.47 15.27
CA GLY A 241 0.96 9.60 14.01
C GLY A 241 0.07 9.89 12.81
N TYR A 242 0.18 9.11 11.74
CA TYR A 242 -0.57 9.33 10.50
C TYR A 242 -0.83 8.03 9.76
N PHE A 243 -1.92 7.96 9.00
CA PHE A 243 -2.10 6.95 7.97
C PHE A 243 -1.44 7.42 6.67
N LEU A 244 -0.61 6.55 6.09
CA LEU A 244 -0.12 6.69 4.73
C LEU A 244 -1.04 5.88 3.82
N VAL A 245 -1.73 6.54 2.90
CA VAL A 245 -2.71 5.92 2.01
C VAL A 245 -2.22 6.02 0.57
N LYS A 246 -2.13 4.88 -0.12
CA LYS A 246 -1.90 4.82 -1.56
C LYS A 246 -3.24 4.75 -2.26
N VAL A 247 -3.41 5.57 -3.28
CA VAL A 247 -4.64 5.64 -4.08
C VAL A 247 -4.23 5.49 -5.54
N VAL A 248 -5.00 4.73 -6.30
CA VAL A 248 -4.80 4.50 -7.72
C VAL A 248 -6.06 4.90 -8.49
N ARG A 249 -5.89 5.23 -9.76
CA ARG A 249 -7.01 5.50 -10.66
C ARG A 249 -7.38 4.21 -11.39
N GLU A 250 -8.52 3.62 -11.04
CA GLU A 250 -9.10 2.42 -11.67
C GLU A 250 -10.50 2.78 -12.20
N ASP A 251 -10.81 2.41 -13.45
CA ASP A 251 -12.08 2.74 -14.12
C ASP A 251 -12.49 4.23 -13.97
N ASP A 252 -11.53 5.13 -14.20
CA ASP A 252 -11.66 6.58 -14.06
C ASP A 252 -12.07 7.09 -12.67
N ARG A 253 -11.93 6.26 -11.63
CA ARG A 253 -12.22 6.62 -10.24
C ARG A 253 -11.02 6.40 -9.35
N TRP A 254 -10.89 7.25 -8.34
CA TRP A 254 -9.90 7.05 -7.28
C TRP A 254 -10.33 5.90 -6.37
N GLN A 255 -9.43 4.96 -6.14
CA GLN A 255 -9.64 3.83 -5.23
C GLN A 255 -8.43 3.64 -4.32
N VAL A 256 -8.68 3.33 -3.04
CA VAL A 256 -7.60 3.10 -2.09
C VAL A 256 -6.94 1.76 -2.41
N ALA A 257 -5.67 1.82 -2.79
CA ALA A 257 -4.87 0.64 -3.12
C ALA A 257 -4.21 0.04 -1.88
N ASP A 258 -3.86 0.88 -0.91
CA ASP A 258 -3.26 0.42 0.34
C ASP A 258 -3.33 1.48 1.44
N ILE A 259 -3.24 1.04 2.69
CA ILE A 259 -3.21 1.91 3.87
C ILE A 259 -2.23 1.37 4.92
N GLU A 260 -1.39 2.24 5.47
CA GLU A 260 -0.40 1.93 6.50
C GLU A 260 -0.53 2.92 7.66
N HIS A 261 -0.65 2.43 8.89
CA HIS A 261 -0.56 3.28 10.08
C HIS A 261 0.90 3.50 10.47
N ARG A 262 1.37 4.75 10.41
CA ARG A 262 2.72 5.13 10.84
C ARG A 262 2.68 5.89 12.15
N ASN A 263 3.11 5.22 13.21
CA ASN A 263 3.20 5.81 14.54
C ASN A 263 4.39 6.77 14.64
N SER A 264 4.12 8.04 14.99
CA SER A 264 5.15 9.09 15.11
C SER A 264 6.07 8.91 16.32
N LEU A 265 5.64 8.17 17.35
CA LEU A 265 6.40 7.91 18.58
C LEU A 265 7.41 6.77 18.43
N ARG A 266 7.32 5.96 17.36
CA ARG A 266 8.12 4.74 17.18
C ARG A 266 9.28 4.89 16.19
N ASN A 267 9.83 6.10 16.06
CA ASN A 267 10.99 6.37 15.21
C ASN A 267 12.35 5.82 15.74
N SER A 268 12.35 4.91 16.71
CA SER A 268 13.59 4.31 17.24
C SER A 268 13.92 2.98 16.56
N ARG A 269 15.20 2.78 16.25
CA ARG A 269 15.77 1.51 15.77
C ARG A 269 15.29 0.36 16.67
N GLY A 270 14.42 -0.50 16.15
CA GLY A 270 13.76 -1.57 16.91
C GLY A 270 12.24 -1.65 16.72
N ASP A 271 11.64 -0.77 15.92
CA ASP A 271 10.21 -0.85 15.63
C ASP A 271 9.89 -2.04 14.72
N HIS A 272 9.03 -2.93 15.20
CA HIS A 272 8.61 -4.15 14.51
C HIS A 272 7.37 -3.88 13.65
N HIS A 273 7.32 -2.72 12.98
CA HIS A 273 6.14 -2.25 12.28
C HIS A 273 5.76 -3.23 11.15
N PRO A 274 4.55 -3.83 11.14
CA PRO A 274 4.17 -4.85 10.17
C PRO A 274 4.08 -4.34 8.72
N GLY A 275 3.99 -3.03 8.52
CA GLY A 275 3.75 -2.43 7.21
C GLY A 275 2.25 -2.26 6.94
N SER A 276 1.92 -2.12 5.65
CA SER A 276 0.58 -1.78 5.19
C SER A 276 -0.43 -2.92 5.33
N VAL A 277 -1.72 -2.59 5.30
CA VAL A 277 -2.83 -3.55 5.41
C VAL A 277 -2.79 -4.58 4.29
N LEU A 278 -2.46 -4.19 3.06
CA LEU A 278 -2.34 -5.15 1.95
C LEU A 278 -1.24 -6.18 2.23
N ARG A 279 -0.09 -5.73 2.74
CA ARG A 279 1.02 -6.61 3.12
C ARG A 279 0.61 -7.58 4.22
N GLN A 280 -0.06 -7.07 5.25
CA GLN A 280 -0.57 -7.87 6.37
C GLN A 280 -1.63 -8.88 5.91
N ALA A 281 -2.57 -8.49 5.05
CA ALA A 281 -3.58 -9.37 4.47
C ALA A 281 -2.94 -10.54 3.71
N ARG A 282 -1.91 -10.28 2.90
CA ARG A 282 -1.17 -11.34 2.20
C ARG A 282 -0.44 -12.28 3.14
N ALA A 283 0.17 -11.75 4.21
CA ALA A 283 0.84 -12.56 5.21
C ALA A 283 -0.14 -13.46 5.97
N VAL A 284 -1.28 -12.90 6.38
CA VAL A 284 -2.35 -13.64 7.07
C VAL A 284 -2.99 -14.69 6.15
N LEU A 285 -3.14 -14.40 4.85
CA LEU A 285 -3.62 -15.38 3.88
C LEU A 285 -2.67 -16.57 3.76
N ALA A 286 -1.35 -16.33 3.74
CA ALA A 286 -0.35 -17.38 3.76
C ALA A 286 -0.40 -18.21 5.05
N VAL A 287 -0.54 -17.57 6.21
CA VAL A 287 -0.74 -18.26 7.50
C VAL A 287 -2.01 -19.10 7.50
N SER A 288 -3.13 -18.53 7.07
CA SER A 288 -4.43 -19.23 7.05
C SER A 288 -4.39 -20.43 6.10
N SER A 289 -3.75 -20.29 4.95
CA SER A 289 -3.57 -21.37 3.98
C SER A 289 -2.66 -22.48 4.52
N PHE A 290 -1.57 -22.11 5.20
CA PHE A 290 -0.69 -23.05 5.88
C PHE A 290 -1.41 -23.81 6.99
N LEU A 291 -2.10 -23.12 7.90
CA LEU A 291 -2.84 -23.75 8.99
C LEU A 291 -3.93 -24.69 8.46
N LYS A 292 -4.64 -24.28 7.41
CA LYS A 292 -5.63 -25.15 6.75
C LYS A 292 -4.98 -26.42 6.19
N ALA A 293 -3.90 -26.29 5.42
CA ALA A 293 -3.19 -27.43 4.83
C ALA A 293 -2.60 -28.35 5.91
N TYR A 294 -2.03 -27.78 6.97
CA TYR A 294 -1.49 -28.52 8.12
C TYR A 294 -2.58 -29.33 8.83
N ASN A 295 -3.69 -28.69 9.19
CA ASN A 295 -4.80 -29.34 9.90
C ASN A 295 -5.53 -30.39 9.03
N GLN A 296 -5.40 -30.31 7.70
CA GLN A 296 -5.91 -31.29 6.75
C GLN A 296 -4.88 -32.36 6.36
N GLN A 297 -3.65 -32.25 6.86
CA GLN A 297 -2.49 -33.08 6.46
C GLN A 297 -2.24 -33.09 4.93
N ASP A 298 -2.58 -32.00 4.25
CA ASP A 298 -2.43 -31.87 2.80
C ASP A 298 -0.98 -31.48 2.45
N LEU A 299 -0.17 -32.49 2.17
CA LEU A 299 1.25 -32.31 1.85
C LEU A 299 1.48 -31.52 0.56
N ASP A 300 0.59 -31.66 -0.44
CA ASP A 300 0.71 -30.96 -1.71
C ASP A 300 0.49 -29.46 -1.51
N GLN A 301 -0.52 -29.08 -0.73
CA GLN A 301 -0.75 -27.68 -0.36
C GLN A 301 0.34 -27.15 0.57
N LEU A 302 0.80 -27.93 1.54
CA LEU A 302 1.91 -27.54 2.41
C LEU A 302 3.19 -27.23 1.64
N GLN A 303 3.47 -27.94 0.54
CA GLN A 303 4.60 -27.66 -0.33
C GLN A 303 4.49 -26.29 -1.02
N LEU A 304 3.28 -25.86 -1.40
CA LEU A 304 3.04 -24.58 -2.07
C LEU A 304 3.12 -23.39 -1.12
N VAL A 305 2.68 -23.56 0.13
CA VAL A 305 2.55 -22.46 1.11
C VAL A 305 3.71 -22.38 2.12
N SER A 306 4.69 -23.29 2.02
CA SER A 306 5.85 -23.35 2.91
C SER A 306 7.17 -23.21 2.15
N GLU A 307 8.15 -22.56 2.77
CA GLU A 307 9.51 -22.48 2.26
C GLU A 307 10.08 -23.88 1.98
N THR A 308 10.74 -24.06 0.84
CA THR A 308 11.14 -25.37 0.32
C THR A 308 11.96 -26.17 1.32
N ARG A 309 12.94 -25.55 1.99
CA ARG A 309 13.76 -26.25 2.99
C ARG A 309 12.94 -26.62 4.22
N PHE A 310 12.04 -25.76 4.71
CA PHE A 310 11.15 -26.10 5.81
C PHE A 310 10.24 -27.29 5.49
N PHE A 311 9.66 -27.33 4.28
CA PHE A 311 8.86 -28.45 3.83
C PHE A 311 9.66 -29.76 3.77
N GLU A 312 10.75 -29.77 2.99
CA GLU A 312 11.55 -30.96 2.71
C GLU A 312 12.20 -31.57 3.96
N SER A 313 12.66 -30.72 4.88
CA SER A 313 13.42 -31.14 6.06
C SER A 313 12.57 -31.40 7.30
N SER A 314 11.29 -31.04 7.30
CA SER A 314 10.47 -31.11 8.51
C SER A 314 9.04 -31.53 8.23
N LEU A 315 8.28 -30.77 7.42
CA LEU A 315 6.85 -31.04 7.24
C LEU A 315 6.59 -32.36 6.51
N ARG A 316 7.36 -32.66 5.45
CA ARG A 316 7.16 -33.88 4.64
C ARG A 316 7.40 -35.18 5.42
N ILE A 317 8.32 -35.15 6.38
CA ILE A 317 8.75 -36.34 7.13
C ILE A 317 8.19 -36.39 8.56
N GLY A 318 7.57 -35.29 9.02
CA GLY A 318 7.04 -35.16 10.35
C GLY A 318 5.64 -35.77 10.47
N ASP A 319 5.35 -36.30 11.65
CA ASP A 319 3.98 -36.68 12.01
C ASP A 319 3.21 -35.43 12.47
N LEU A 320 2.40 -34.88 11.57
CA LEU A 320 1.67 -33.62 11.77
C LEU A 320 0.65 -33.70 12.92
N ASP A 321 0.20 -34.90 13.29
CA ASP A 321 -0.75 -35.08 14.40
C ASP A 321 -0.12 -34.88 15.77
N THR A 322 1.21 -35.00 15.86
CA THR A 322 1.94 -34.87 17.14
C THR A 322 1.87 -33.46 17.73
N ILE A 323 1.64 -32.45 16.89
CA ILE A 323 1.53 -31.06 17.33
C ILE A 323 0.28 -30.46 16.69
N GLN A 324 -0.69 -30.12 17.53
CA GLN A 324 -1.90 -29.45 17.09
C GLN A 324 -1.64 -27.95 16.89
N LEU A 325 -2.05 -27.43 15.73
CA LEU A 325 -2.00 -26.00 15.44
C LEU A 325 -3.41 -25.40 15.45
N PRO A 326 -3.54 -24.09 15.68
CA PRO A 326 -4.84 -23.41 15.64
C PRO A 326 -5.55 -23.59 14.29
N PRO A 327 -6.89 -23.49 14.26
CA PRO A 327 -7.63 -23.50 13.01
C PRO A 327 -7.33 -22.25 12.16
N PRO A 328 -7.55 -22.29 10.84
CA PRO A 328 -7.15 -21.21 9.93
C PRO A 328 -7.90 -19.89 10.16
N ASP A 329 -9.07 -19.93 10.80
CA ASP A 329 -9.90 -18.78 11.17
C ASP A 329 -9.61 -18.25 12.58
N HIS A 330 -8.61 -18.79 13.29
CA HIS A 330 -8.19 -18.35 14.62
C HIS A 330 -7.51 -16.98 14.57
N ALA A 331 -8.31 -15.91 14.68
CA ALA A 331 -7.85 -14.53 14.76
C ALA A 331 -8.12 -13.94 16.16
N PRO A 332 -7.26 -14.21 17.16
CA PRO A 332 -7.45 -13.72 18.52
C PRO A 332 -7.26 -12.19 18.60
N GLU A 333 -7.94 -11.52 19.53
CA GLU A 333 -7.89 -10.05 19.70
C GLU A 333 -6.47 -9.50 19.92
N ASN A 334 -5.58 -10.31 20.46
CA ASN A 334 -4.19 -9.97 20.79
C ASN A 334 -3.17 -10.55 19.80
N VAL A 335 -3.58 -10.90 18.58
CA VAL A 335 -2.65 -11.23 17.50
C VAL A 335 -1.64 -10.11 17.30
N GLN A 336 -0.39 -10.48 17.01
CA GLN A 336 0.65 -9.52 16.64
C GLN A 336 1.25 -9.90 15.30
N ILE A 337 1.29 -8.93 14.38
CA ILE A 337 2.06 -9.03 13.15
C ILE A 337 3.26 -8.11 13.31
N GLN A 338 4.45 -8.66 13.13
CA GLN A 338 5.71 -7.97 13.36
C GLN A 338 6.59 -8.07 12.12
N SER A 339 7.28 -6.99 11.77
CA SER A 339 8.33 -7.02 10.74
C SER A 339 9.71 -6.94 11.37
N PHE A 340 10.61 -7.84 10.98
CA PHE A 340 12.01 -7.79 11.35
C PHE A 340 12.90 -8.10 10.14
N ALA A 341 13.78 -7.15 9.79
CA ALA A 341 14.70 -7.29 8.65
C ALA A 341 14.03 -7.74 7.34
N GLY A 342 12.82 -7.22 7.06
CA GLY A 342 12.04 -7.55 5.86
C GLY A 342 11.27 -8.88 5.93
N LYS A 343 11.40 -9.64 7.02
CA LYS A 343 10.57 -10.83 7.29
C LYS A 343 9.37 -10.44 8.14
N LEU A 344 8.24 -11.07 7.88
CA LEU A 344 7.06 -10.93 8.73
C LEU A 344 6.97 -12.11 9.67
N THR A 345 6.53 -11.86 10.90
CA THR A 345 6.22 -12.87 11.89
C THR A 345 4.80 -12.62 12.37
N VAL A 346 3.97 -13.65 12.31
CA VAL A 346 2.62 -13.64 12.87
C VAL A 346 2.63 -14.44 14.17
N ILE A 347 2.23 -13.79 15.26
CA ILE A 347 2.17 -14.37 16.60
C ILE A 347 0.70 -14.54 16.97
N LEU A 348 0.27 -15.79 17.10
CA LEU A 348 -1.08 -16.23 17.42
C LEU A 348 -1.12 -16.73 18.86
N PRO A 349 -1.64 -15.95 19.81
CA PRO A 349 -1.96 -16.45 21.13
C PRO A 349 -3.09 -17.48 21.06
N ASP A 350 -2.90 -18.61 21.73
CA ASP A 350 -3.91 -19.63 21.96
C ASP A 350 -4.00 -19.90 23.49
N THR A 351 -4.98 -20.69 23.90
CA THR A 351 -5.33 -20.98 25.29
C THR A 351 -4.18 -21.57 26.10
N GLU A 352 -3.36 -22.44 25.51
CA GLU A 352 -2.21 -23.07 26.18
C GLU A 352 -0.85 -22.70 25.58
N HIS A 353 -0.83 -22.29 24.31
CA HIS A 353 0.38 -22.05 23.54
C HIS A 353 0.34 -20.69 22.86
N VAL A 354 1.50 -20.13 22.57
CA VAL A 354 1.64 -19.04 21.60
C VAL A 354 2.32 -19.62 20.37
N VAL A 355 1.64 -19.54 19.23
CA VAL A 355 2.16 -20.02 17.95
C VAL A 355 2.74 -18.84 17.19
N ARG A 356 4.03 -18.93 16.88
CA ARG A 356 4.76 -17.97 16.07
C ARG A 356 5.02 -18.57 14.70
N LEU A 357 4.53 -17.93 13.65
CA LEU A 357 4.81 -18.29 12.26
C LEU A 357 5.73 -17.24 11.64
N ASP A 358 6.91 -17.66 11.20
CA ASP A 358 7.85 -16.79 10.51
C ASP A 358 7.66 -16.91 9.00
N LEU A 359 7.43 -15.80 8.32
CA LEU A 359 7.15 -15.71 6.90
C LEU A 359 8.33 -15.14 6.11
N GLN A 360 8.46 -15.61 4.87
CA GLN A 360 9.39 -15.09 3.89
C GLN A 360 8.64 -14.73 2.62
N SER A 361 9.01 -13.60 2.00
CA SER A 361 8.51 -13.23 0.67
C SER A 361 8.98 -14.22 -0.39
N SER A 362 8.09 -14.61 -1.30
CA SER A 362 8.45 -15.35 -2.51
C SER A 362 9.37 -14.53 -3.44
N ASP A 363 9.26 -13.21 -3.36
CA ASP A 363 9.89 -12.26 -4.26
C ASP A 363 11.22 -11.80 -3.67
N THR A 364 12.23 -12.68 -3.66
CA THR A 364 13.60 -12.32 -3.25
C THR A 364 14.39 -11.71 -4.41
N SER A 365 13.97 -10.52 -4.88
CA SER A 365 14.83 -9.62 -5.66
C SER A 365 14.27 -8.20 -5.76
N THR A 366 14.46 -7.38 -4.72
CA THR A 366 14.56 -5.92 -4.92
C THR A 366 15.60 -5.36 -3.96
N GLU A 367 16.63 -4.79 -4.56
CA GLU A 367 17.73 -4.11 -3.90
C GLU A 367 17.20 -2.96 -3.05
N ASN A 368 17.77 -2.80 -1.85
CA ASN A 368 17.58 -1.63 -0.99
C ASN A 368 18.11 -0.36 -1.70
N THR A 369 17.34 0.24 -2.60
CA THR A 369 17.55 1.62 -3.00
C THR A 369 17.00 2.51 -1.89
N GLY A 370 17.91 3.08 -1.09
CA GLY A 370 17.62 3.95 0.05
C GLY A 370 17.02 5.30 -0.34
N GLU A 371 15.91 5.32 -1.07
CA GLU A 371 15.14 6.52 -1.36
C GLU A 371 13.93 6.64 -0.43
N LYS A 372 13.81 7.83 0.14
CA LYS A 372 12.81 8.20 1.14
C LYS A 372 11.42 8.35 0.49
N GLN A 373 10.42 7.82 1.21
CA GLN A 373 9.00 8.24 1.16
C GLN A 373 8.16 7.79 -0.05
N GLU A 374 8.41 6.60 -0.58
CA GLU A 374 7.42 5.89 -1.41
C GLU A 374 7.09 4.55 -0.74
N LEU A 375 5.82 4.15 -0.78
CA LEU A 375 5.44 2.77 -0.47
C LEU A 375 6.08 1.91 -1.57
N ALA A 376 7.15 1.19 -1.21
CA ALA A 376 7.77 0.20 -2.10
C ALA A 376 6.70 -0.79 -2.57
N ASP A 377 6.92 -1.43 -3.74
CA ASP A 377 6.05 -2.51 -4.21
C ASP A 377 5.86 -3.54 -3.09
N VAL A 378 4.60 -3.73 -2.68
CA VAL A 378 4.23 -4.66 -1.62
C VAL A 378 4.50 -6.08 -2.12
N GLU A 379 5.13 -6.91 -1.28
CA GLU A 379 5.45 -8.29 -1.65
C GLU A 379 4.20 -9.03 -2.11
N LYS A 380 4.28 -9.74 -3.25
CA LYS A 380 3.08 -10.33 -3.88
C LYS A 380 2.55 -11.53 -3.11
N SER A 381 3.46 -12.31 -2.52
CA SER A 381 3.10 -13.47 -1.71
C SER A 381 4.13 -13.78 -0.64
N PHE A 382 3.66 -14.46 0.40
CA PHE A 382 4.46 -14.97 1.51
C PHE A 382 4.37 -16.49 1.60
N MET A 383 5.42 -17.10 2.13
CA MET A 383 5.49 -18.53 2.45
C MET A 383 5.93 -18.70 3.90
N VAL A 384 5.39 -19.70 4.59
CA VAL A 384 5.77 -20.01 5.97
C VAL A 384 7.13 -20.68 5.98
N SER A 385 8.08 -20.12 6.71
CA SER A 385 9.47 -20.56 6.77
C SER A 385 9.83 -21.32 8.04
N ASP A 386 9.11 -21.06 9.13
CA ASP A 386 9.22 -21.82 10.37
C ASP A 386 7.96 -21.61 11.22
N VAL A 387 7.68 -22.58 12.08
CA VAL A 387 6.62 -22.50 13.09
C VAL A 387 7.19 -22.87 14.43
N THR A 388 6.99 -21.98 15.39
CA THR A 388 7.47 -22.12 16.76
C THR A 388 6.29 -22.08 17.72
N LEU A 389 6.23 -23.05 18.62
CA LEU A 389 5.28 -23.08 19.72
C LEU A 389 5.98 -22.69 21.00
N TYR A 390 5.35 -21.83 21.77
CA TYR A 390 5.75 -21.46 23.11
C TYR A 390 4.66 -21.88 24.09
N ASP A 391 4.99 -22.83 24.97
CA ASP A 391 4.10 -23.28 26.03
C ASP A 391 4.15 -22.31 27.20
N GLN A 392 3.01 -21.70 27.52
CA GLN A 392 2.92 -20.68 28.57
C GLN A 392 3.17 -21.26 29.97
N ARG A 393 2.80 -22.53 30.21
CA ARG A 393 2.96 -23.19 31.51
C ARG A 393 4.40 -23.62 31.75
N SER A 394 5.01 -24.27 30.77
CA SER A 394 6.38 -24.79 30.91
C SER A 394 7.47 -23.77 30.56
N GLN A 395 7.09 -22.63 29.96
CA GLN A 395 8.01 -21.60 29.47
C GLN A 395 9.01 -22.15 28.43
N LYS A 396 8.68 -23.28 27.81
CA LYS A 396 9.52 -23.93 26.80
C LYS A 396 9.10 -23.51 25.41
N GLN A 397 10.10 -23.29 24.57
CA GLN A 397 9.93 -23.04 23.14
C GLN A 397 10.33 -24.29 22.35
N ARG A 398 9.53 -24.66 21.36
CA ARG A 398 9.83 -25.76 20.44
C ARG A 398 9.42 -25.37 19.02
N SER A 399 10.33 -25.46 18.05
CA SER A 399 9.98 -25.34 16.64
C SER A 399 9.52 -26.68 16.06
N LEU A 400 8.65 -26.63 15.05
CA LEU A 400 8.23 -27.84 14.32
C LEU A 400 9.43 -28.57 13.70
N LYS A 401 10.42 -27.82 13.20
CA LYS A 401 11.69 -28.38 12.70
C LYS A 401 12.37 -29.25 13.73
N ALA A 402 12.53 -28.74 14.95
CA ALA A 402 13.14 -29.48 16.04
C ALA A 402 12.25 -30.64 16.49
N ALA A 403 10.93 -30.45 16.49
CA ALA A 403 10.00 -31.47 16.95
C ALA A 403 9.97 -32.71 16.07
N PHE A 404 9.84 -32.53 14.76
CA PHE A 404 9.70 -33.61 13.80
C PHE A 404 11.02 -34.32 13.49
N THR A 405 12.15 -33.64 13.62
CA THR A 405 13.47 -34.27 13.41
C THR A 405 14.04 -34.93 14.66
N ALA A 406 13.49 -34.65 15.85
CA ALA A 406 14.00 -35.21 17.11
C ALA A 406 13.99 -36.75 17.15
N PRO A 407 12.93 -37.47 16.73
CA PRO A 407 12.94 -38.93 16.74
C PRO A 407 14.04 -39.52 15.83
N ALA A 408 14.19 -39.00 14.61
CA ALA A 408 15.23 -39.43 13.70
C ALA A 408 16.64 -39.14 14.25
N ARG A 409 16.85 -37.97 14.86
CA ARG A 409 18.10 -37.63 15.54
C ARG A 409 18.40 -38.54 16.73
N ALA A 410 17.38 -38.90 17.52
CA ALA A 410 17.51 -39.82 18.63
C ALA A 410 17.89 -41.23 18.14
N MET A 411 17.25 -41.72 17.07
CA MET A 411 17.58 -43.01 16.46
C MET A 411 19.00 -43.03 15.88
N LEU A 412 19.41 -41.96 15.18
CA LEU A 412 20.78 -41.79 14.70
C LEU A 412 21.78 -41.77 15.86
N PHE A 413 21.45 -41.13 16.97
CA PHE A 413 22.29 -41.11 18.16
C PHE A 413 22.41 -42.48 18.81
N ILE A 414 21.30 -43.21 18.96
CA ILE A 414 21.31 -44.56 19.53
C ILE A 414 22.09 -45.52 18.63
N SER A 415 21.91 -45.45 17.30
CA SER A 415 22.68 -46.26 16.34
C SER A 415 24.16 -45.93 16.40
N ALA A 416 24.53 -44.64 16.39
CA ALA A 416 25.92 -44.21 16.49
C ALA A 416 26.55 -44.60 17.82
N LEU A 417 25.75 -44.63 18.90
CA LEU A 417 26.20 -45.13 20.20
C LEU A 417 26.50 -46.63 20.09
N HIS A 418 25.53 -47.43 19.64
CA HIS A 418 25.66 -48.88 19.46
C HIS A 418 26.84 -49.28 18.57
N ASP A 419 27.07 -48.56 17.48
CA ASP A 419 28.14 -48.83 16.52
C ASP A 419 29.48 -48.18 16.90
N HIS A 420 29.52 -47.52 18.07
CA HIS A 420 30.65 -46.74 18.57
C HIS A 420 31.17 -45.69 17.57
N ASP A 421 30.30 -45.10 16.75
CA ASP A 421 30.67 -44.09 15.74
C ASP A 421 30.86 -42.70 16.38
N LEU A 422 32.08 -42.46 16.87
CA LEU A 422 32.46 -41.20 17.52
C LEU A 422 32.29 -39.97 16.61
N PRO A 423 32.68 -39.99 15.31
CA PRO A 423 32.40 -38.88 14.40
C PRO A 423 30.92 -38.48 14.38
N ILE A 424 30.01 -39.44 14.24
CA ILE A 424 28.57 -39.16 14.21
C ILE A 424 28.10 -38.66 15.58
N LEU A 425 28.50 -39.31 16.69
CA LEU A 425 28.15 -38.87 18.05
C LEU A 425 28.57 -37.42 18.31
N ARG A 426 29.77 -37.02 17.87
CA ARG A 426 30.24 -35.63 17.98
C ARG A 426 29.39 -34.66 17.17
N GLN A 427 28.94 -35.06 15.98
CA GLN A 427 28.19 -34.20 15.07
C GLN A 427 26.74 -33.96 15.51
N ILE A 428 26.09 -34.98 16.08
CA ILE A 428 24.65 -34.91 16.41
C ILE A 428 24.35 -34.57 17.87
N SER A 429 25.38 -34.59 18.74
CA SER A 429 25.26 -34.20 20.14
C SER A 429 25.14 -32.70 20.32
N SER A 430 24.54 -32.27 21.44
CA SER A 430 24.62 -30.86 21.84
C SER A 430 26.07 -30.44 22.07
N THR A 431 26.36 -29.15 21.90
CA THR A 431 27.70 -28.60 22.09
C THR A 431 28.27 -28.96 23.47
N GLN A 432 27.43 -28.88 24.51
CA GLN A 432 27.83 -29.18 25.88
C GLN A 432 28.16 -30.67 26.10
N LEU A 433 27.39 -31.59 25.49
CA LEU A 433 27.67 -33.03 25.57
C LEU A 433 28.94 -33.38 24.78
N ASN A 434 29.13 -32.77 23.61
CA ASN A 434 30.31 -32.96 22.79
C ASN A 434 31.59 -32.48 23.48
N GLU A 435 31.60 -31.25 23.99
CA GLU A 435 32.75 -30.68 24.72
C GLU A 435 32.99 -31.36 26.07
N GLY A 436 31.93 -31.79 26.75
CA GLY A 436 32.03 -32.46 28.05
C GLY A 436 32.50 -33.91 27.98
N ILE A 437 32.08 -34.65 26.95
CA ILE A 437 32.28 -36.10 26.85
C ILE A 437 33.04 -36.46 25.57
N TRP A 438 32.43 -36.30 24.40
CA TRP A 438 32.95 -36.89 23.16
C TRP A 438 34.28 -36.30 22.68
N SER A 439 34.58 -35.06 23.02
CA SER A 439 35.87 -34.42 22.72
C SER A 439 37.01 -34.93 23.58
N ARG A 440 36.71 -35.59 24.71
CA ARG A 440 37.67 -36.12 25.68
C ARG A 440 37.93 -37.61 25.54
N ILE A 441 37.16 -38.27 24.67
CA ILE A 441 37.22 -39.70 24.40
C ILE A 441 37.77 -39.88 22.98
N ASP A 442 38.62 -40.90 22.79
CA ASP A 442 39.08 -41.33 21.47
C ASP A 442 38.32 -42.58 21.01
N GLN A 443 38.46 -42.93 19.72
CA GLN A 443 37.71 -44.02 19.09
C GLN A 443 37.97 -45.38 19.77
N ASN A 444 39.20 -45.61 20.23
CA ASN A 444 39.60 -46.86 20.85
C ASN A 444 38.93 -47.00 22.22
N TRP A 445 38.93 -45.91 23.00
CA TRP A 445 38.31 -45.90 24.31
C TRP A 445 36.79 -46.02 24.24
N LEU A 446 36.15 -45.44 23.22
CA LEU A 446 34.72 -45.61 22.99
C LEU A 446 34.37 -47.08 22.67
N SER A 447 35.19 -47.78 21.88
CA SER A 447 34.94 -49.19 21.51
C SER A 447 35.02 -50.17 22.69
N GLU A 448 35.65 -49.77 23.80
CA GLU A 448 35.74 -50.56 25.03
C GLU A 448 34.57 -50.28 26.00
N PHE A 449 33.74 -49.27 25.73
CA PHE A 449 32.60 -48.93 26.58
C PHE A 449 31.48 -49.97 26.44
N PRO A 450 31.05 -50.60 27.55
CA PRO A 450 29.84 -51.42 27.55
C PRO A 450 28.63 -50.48 27.45
N LEU A 451 27.79 -50.71 26.43
CA LEU A 451 26.58 -49.93 26.16
C LEU A 451 25.31 -50.69 26.52
#